data_AF-A0AAN4ZHM5-F1
#
_entry.id   AF-A0AAN4ZHM5-F1
#
_cell.length_a   1.000
_cell.length_b   1.000
_cell.length_c   1.000
_cell.angle_alpha   90.00
_cell.angle_beta   90.00
_cell.angle_gamma   90.00
#
_symmetry.space_group_name_H-M   'P 1'
#
loop_
_entity.id
_entity.type
_entity.pdbx_description
1 polymer ?
#
loop_
_entity_poly.entity_id
_entity_poly.type
_entity_poly.pdbx_seq_one_letter_code
_entity_poly.pdbx_strand_id
1 'polypeptide(L)'
;QNHTNDLVCEECQMAAIEFKKFVDDTNERAAIHAFISENFCRQLPRFQDECDLVLAELLPKLWHSLDVMLDDPKQACTQIGFCVKQADLTFSKIASFYDGL
;
A
#
# COMPACT_ATOMS: atom_id res chain seq x y z
N GLN A 1 21.59 -4.77 18.87
CA GLN A 1 21.57 -4.05 17.57
C GLN A 1 20.51 -4.72 16.72
N ASN A 2 19.43 -4.01 16.35
CA ASN A 2 18.27 -4.59 15.67
C ASN A 2 18.32 -4.29 14.16
N HIS A 3 19.29 -4.90 13.47
CA HIS A 3 19.51 -4.73 12.02
C HIS A 3 18.35 -5.27 11.15
N THR A 4 17.51 -6.16 11.71
CA THR A 4 16.37 -6.74 11.00
C THR A 4 15.28 -5.71 10.71
N ASN A 5 15.09 -4.72 11.59
CA ASN A 5 14.07 -3.68 11.39
C ASN A 5 14.44 -2.72 10.26
N ASP A 6 15.74 -2.45 10.07
CA ASP A 6 16.20 -1.54 9.01
C ASP A 6 16.07 -2.22 7.64
N LEU A 7 16.49 -3.49 7.51
CA LEU A 7 16.34 -4.26 6.27
C LEU A 7 14.87 -4.41 5.86
N VAL A 8 13.98 -4.74 6.81
CA VAL A 8 12.54 -4.87 6.52
C VAL A 8 11.92 -3.54 6.06
N CYS A 9 12.37 -2.42 6.64
CA CYS A 9 11.95 -1.09 6.22
C CYS A 9 12.45 -0.73 4.81
N GLU A 10 13.69 -1.11 4.46
CA GLU A 10 14.26 -0.91 3.12
C GLU A 10 13.54 -1.75 2.06
N GLU A 11 13.33 -3.04 2.33
CA GLU A 11 12.60 -3.95 1.43
C GLU A 11 11.16 -3.48 1.21
N CYS A 12 10.48 -3.03 2.26
CA CYS A 12 9.15 -2.44 2.12
C CYS A 12 9.17 -1.22 1.20
N GLN A 13 10.15 -0.32 1.35
CA GLN A 13 10.24 0.87 0.51
C GLN A 13 10.50 0.51 -0.95
N MET A 14 11.35 -0.47 -1.22
CA MET A 14 11.58 -0.97 -2.58
C MET A 14 10.30 -1.54 -3.18
N ALA A 15 9.58 -2.39 -2.43
CA ALA A 15 8.30 -2.94 -2.86
C ALA A 15 7.24 -1.84 -3.10
N ALA A 16 7.18 -0.80 -2.25
CA ALA A 16 6.28 0.32 -2.42
C ALA A 16 6.58 1.13 -3.69
N ILE A 17 7.87 1.35 -4.00
CA ILE A 17 8.30 2.02 -5.24
C ILE A 17 7.91 1.20 -6.47
N GLU A 18 8.13 -0.12 -6.45
CA GLU A 18 7.74 -0.99 -7.55
C GLU A 18 6.22 -1.04 -7.72
N PHE A 19 5.49 -1.14 -6.61
CA PHE A 19 4.04 -1.12 -6.64
C PHE A 19 3.50 0.22 -7.17
N LYS A 20 4.13 1.34 -6.83
CA LYS A 20 3.75 2.66 -7.37
C LYS A 20 3.85 2.71 -8.90
N LYS A 21 4.87 2.10 -9.50
CA LYS A 21 4.98 2.01 -10.98
C LYS A 21 3.79 1.27 -11.60
N PHE A 22 3.36 0.18 -10.97
CA PHE A 22 2.16 -0.56 -11.39
C PHE A 22 0.89 0.28 -11.21
N VAL A 23 0.76 0.94 -10.05
CA VAL A 23 -0.36 1.83 -9.76
C VAL A 23 -0.40 2.99 -10.77
N ASP A 24 0.73 3.55 -11.20
CA ASP A 24 0.77 4.64 -12.18
C ASP A 24 0.48 4.23 -13.63
N ASP A 25 0.55 2.94 -13.94
CA ASP A 25 0.28 2.44 -15.28
C ASP A 25 -1.23 2.41 -15.57
N THR A 26 -1.68 3.28 -16.47
CA THR A 26 -3.08 3.36 -16.90
C THR A 26 -3.57 2.08 -17.57
N ASN A 27 -2.68 1.32 -18.22
CA ASN A 27 -3.03 0.04 -18.83
C ASN A 27 -3.31 -1.01 -17.75
N GLU A 28 -2.51 -1.03 -16.68
CA GLU A 28 -2.73 -1.95 -15.55
C GLU A 28 -4.03 -1.61 -14.80
N ARG A 29 -4.32 -0.32 -14.57
CA ARG A 29 -5.61 0.11 -14.02
C ARG A 29 -6.79 -0.36 -14.88
N ALA A 30 -6.68 -0.23 -16.20
CA ALA A 30 -7.71 -0.67 -17.15
C ALA A 30 -7.85 -2.20 -17.17
N ALA A 31 -6.73 -2.92 -17.13
CA ALA A 31 -6.71 -4.39 -17.08
C ALA A 31 -7.38 -4.93 -15.81
N ILE A 32 -7.15 -4.29 -14.65
CA ILE A 32 -7.84 -4.65 -13.40
C ILE A 32 -9.34 -4.39 -13.49
N HIS A 33 -9.75 -3.24 -14.03
CA HIS A 33 -11.17 -2.95 -14.21
C HIS A 33 -11.84 -4.01 -15.11
N ALA A 34 -11.24 -4.28 -16.27
CA ALA A 34 -11.73 -5.30 -17.20
C ALA A 34 -11.78 -6.69 -16.54
N PHE A 35 -10.74 -7.07 -15.81
CA PHE A 35 -10.69 -8.35 -15.10
C PHE A 35 -11.88 -8.50 -14.13
N ILE A 36 -12.16 -7.49 -13.31
CA ILE A 36 -13.26 -7.57 -12.33
C ILE A 36 -14.62 -7.56 -13.06
N SER A 37 -14.80 -6.69 -14.05
CA SER A 37 -16.05 -6.66 -14.83
C SER A 37 -16.31 -8.01 -15.50
N GLU A 38 -15.32 -8.57 -16.18
CA GLU A 38 -15.47 -9.79 -16.98
C GLU A 38 -15.57 -11.07 -16.14
N ASN A 39 -14.83 -11.16 -15.03
CA ASN A 39 -14.73 -12.38 -14.24
C ASN A 39 -15.61 -12.37 -12.98
N PHE A 40 -16.04 -11.20 -12.51
CA PHE A 40 -16.89 -11.06 -11.34
C PHE A 40 -18.26 -10.47 -11.68
N CYS A 41 -18.34 -9.26 -12.24
CA CYS A 41 -19.64 -8.61 -12.50
C CYS A 41 -20.50 -9.41 -13.49
N ARG A 42 -19.92 -9.97 -14.55
CA ARG A 42 -20.66 -10.83 -15.51
C ARG A 42 -21.22 -12.11 -14.89
N GLN A 43 -20.70 -12.56 -13.75
CA GLN A 43 -21.24 -13.71 -13.02
C GLN A 43 -22.50 -13.33 -12.20
N LEU A 44 -22.86 -12.05 -12.14
CA LEU A 44 -24.01 -11.49 -11.46
C LEU A 44 -25.02 -10.92 -12.47
N PRO A 45 -25.67 -11.74 -13.32
CA PRO A 45 -26.46 -11.25 -14.45
C PRO A 45 -27.63 -10.32 -14.06
N ARG A 46 -28.15 -10.43 -12.83
CA ARG A 46 -29.20 -9.52 -12.33
C ARG A 46 -28.66 -8.17 -11.84
N PHE A 47 -27.38 -8.10 -11.47
CA PHE A 47 -26.74 -6.95 -10.84
C PHE A 47 -25.50 -6.50 -11.60
N GLN A 48 -25.36 -6.90 -12.88
CA GLN A 48 -24.14 -6.68 -13.63
C GLN A 48 -23.91 -5.18 -13.81
N ASP A 49 -24.94 -4.45 -14.24
CA ASP A 49 -24.88 -3.01 -14.47
C ASP A 49 -24.59 -2.26 -13.16
N GLU A 50 -25.24 -2.62 -12.05
CA GLU A 50 -24.95 -2.03 -10.75
C GLU A 50 -23.52 -2.34 -10.26
N CYS A 51 -23.02 -3.55 -10.53
CA CYS A 51 -21.65 -3.94 -10.24
C CYS A 51 -20.66 -3.08 -11.04
N ASP A 52 -20.87 -2.93 -12.34
CA ASP A 52 -20.02 -2.10 -13.21
C ASP A 52 -20.06 -0.62 -12.80
N LEU A 53 -21.23 -0.10 -12.39
CA LEU A 53 -21.37 1.25 -11.84
C LEU A 53 -20.57 1.42 -10.54
N VAL A 54 -20.62 0.43 -9.65
CA VAL A 54 -19.83 0.44 -8.41
C VAL A 54 -18.33 0.45 -8.71
N LEU A 55 -17.86 -0.32 -9.70
CA LEU A 55 -16.45 -0.30 -10.11
C LEU A 55 -16.03 1.06 -10.66
N ALA A 56 -16.88 1.67 -11.50
CA ALA A 56 -16.63 2.98 -12.07
C ALA A 56 -16.47 4.08 -11.01
N GLU A 57 -17.09 3.92 -9.83
CA GLU A 57 -16.92 4.84 -8.70
C GLU A 57 -15.79 4.46 -7.74
N LEU A 58 -15.64 3.17 -7.42
CA LEU A 58 -14.70 2.70 -6.40
C LEU A 58 -13.26 2.70 -6.91
N LEU A 59 -13.02 2.18 -8.12
CA LEU A 59 -11.65 2.01 -8.61
C LEU A 59 -10.91 3.35 -8.75
N PRO A 60 -11.50 4.44 -9.28
CA PRO A 60 -10.81 5.73 -9.31
C PRO A 60 -10.43 6.26 -7.92
N LYS A 61 -11.30 6.08 -6.91
CA LYS A 61 -11.03 6.49 -5.52
C LYS A 61 -9.93 5.64 -4.90
N LEU A 62 -9.92 4.33 -5.18
CA LEU A 62 -8.86 3.42 -4.77
C LEU A 62 -7.51 3.84 -5.37
N TRP A 63 -7.46 4.08 -6.68
CA TRP A 63 -6.24 4.53 -7.36
C TRP A 63 -5.71 5.83 -6.79
N HIS A 64 -6.58 6.82 -6.58
CA HIS A 64 -6.20 8.06 -5.92
C HIS A 64 -5.65 7.85 -4.52
N SER A 65 -6.27 6.97 -3.72
CA SER A 65 -5.79 6.67 -2.36
C SER A 65 -4.42 5.98 -2.38
N LEU A 66 -4.19 5.07 -3.33
CA LEU A 66 -2.90 4.41 -3.53
C LEU A 66 -1.84 5.41 -4.01
N ASP A 67 -2.19 6.31 -4.93
CA ASP A 67 -1.29 7.38 -5.40
C ASP A 67 -0.81 8.23 -4.23
N VAL A 68 -1.72 8.68 -3.36
CA VAL A 68 -1.39 9.48 -2.17
C VAL A 68 -0.59 8.68 -1.15
N MET A 69 -0.95 7.41 -0.91
CA MET A 69 -0.26 6.57 0.07
C MET A 69 1.18 6.27 -0.35
N LEU A 70 1.42 6.01 -1.64
CA LEU A 70 2.69 5.55 -2.17
C LEU A 70 3.63 6.69 -2.62
N ASP A 71 3.20 7.95 -2.55
CA ASP A 71 4.02 9.13 -2.91
C ASP A 71 5.26 9.28 -2.01
N ASP A 72 5.15 8.84 -0.75
CA ASP A 72 6.28 8.70 0.18
C ASP A 72 6.38 7.23 0.65
N PRO A 73 7.28 6.42 0.04
CA PRO A 73 7.47 5.02 0.39
C PRO A 73 7.79 4.79 1.86
N LYS A 74 8.55 5.70 2.50
CA LYS A 74 8.93 5.56 3.91
C LYS A 74 7.73 5.81 4.80
N GLN A 75 6.94 6.82 4.48
CA GLN A 75 5.70 7.11 5.20
C GLN A 75 4.68 5.99 5.02
N ALA A 76 4.53 5.43 3.82
CA ALA A 76 3.70 4.27 3.53
C ALA A 76 4.10 3.07 4.40
N CYS A 77 5.38 2.71 4.37
CA CYS A 77 5.94 1.60 5.15
C CYS A 77 5.87 1.84 6.67
N THR A 78 5.88 3.09 7.12
CA THR A 78 5.64 3.44 8.52
C THR A 78 4.18 3.25 8.92
N GLN A 79 3.22 3.57 8.04
CA GLN A 79 1.79 3.39 8.32
C GLN A 79 1.40 1.92 8.47
N ILE A 80 2.03 1.04 7.68
CA ILE A 80 1.77 -0.40 7.72
C ILE A 80 2.72 -1.17 8.66
N GLY A 81 3.62 -0.46 9.37
CA GLY A 81 4.42 -1.01 10.47
C GLY A 81 5.75 -1.67 10.09
N PHE A 82 6.19 -1.58 8.83
CA PHE A 82 7.49 -2.08 8.40
C PHE A 82 8.63 -1.11 8.68
N CYS A 83 8.34 0.18 8.87
CA CYS A 83 9.30 1.18 9.34
C CYS A 83 8.91 1.70 10.73
N VAL A 84 9.90 1.85 11.61
CA VAL A 84 9.71 2.33 12.99
C VAL A 84 9.47 3.86 12.97
N LYS A 85 8.51 4.33 13.78
CA LYS A 85 8.29 5.77 13.95
C LYS A 85 9.47 6.42 14.68
N GLN A 86 9.81 7.65 14.33
CA GLN A 86 10.88 8.39 15.00
C GLN A 86 10.69 8.51 16.52
N ALA A 87 9.46 8.64 17.00
CA ALA A 87 9.15 8.64 18.43
C ALA A 87 9.54 7.32 19.11
N ASP A 88 9.29 6.18 18.46
CA ASP A 88 9.60 4.85 19.00
C ASP A 88 11.11 4.57 19.04
N LEU A 89 11.87 5.11 18.06
CA LEU A 89 13.33 5.05 18.07
C LEU A 89 13.93 5.80 19.27
N THR A 90 13.27 6.86 19.75
CA THR A 90 13.74 7.67 20.87
C THR A 90 13.59 6.91 22.19
N PHE A 91 12.44 6.25 22.40
CA PHE A 91 12.22 5.37 23.56
C PHE A 91 13.13 4.14 23.54
N SER A 92 13.32 3.50 22.38
CA SER A 92 14.21 2.34 22.25
C SER A 92 15.66 2.68 22.62
N LYS A 93 16.16 3.85 22.20
CA LYS A 93 17.49 4.35 22.58
C LYS A 93 17.60 4.62 24.09
N ILE A 94 16.60 5.25 24.69
CA ILE A 94 16.59 5.53 26.14
C ILE A 94 16.56 4.22 26.93
N ALA A 95 15.69 3.27 26.57
CA ALA A 95 15.62 1.96 27.22
C ALA A 95 16.97 1.21 27.14
N SER A 96 17.59 1.18 25.96
CA SER A 96 18.91 0.54 25.77
C SER A 96 20.05 1.20 26.55
N PHE A 97 19.92 2.49 26.87
CA PHE A 97 20.89 3.20 27.72
C PHE A 97 20.70 2.83 29.20
N TYR A 98 19.45 2.67 29.67
CA TYR A 98 19.15 2.26 31.05
C TYR A 98 19.48 0.80 31.34
N ASP A 99 19.31 -0.11 30.39
CA ASP A 99 19.68 -1.53 30.54
C ASP A 99 21.20 -1.76 30.60
N GLY A 100 21.99 -0.74 30.25
CA GLY A 100 23.46 -0.77 30.30
C GLY A 100 24.07 -0.16 31.57
N LEU A 101 23.25 0.33 32.50
CA LEU A 101 23.63 0.88 33.82
C LEU A 101 23.35 -0.16 34.92
#